data_AF-A0A246FR46-F1
#
_entry.id   AF-A0A246FR46-F1
#
_cell.length_a   1.000
_cell.length_b   1.000
_cell.length_c   1.000
_cell.angle_alpha   90.00
_cell.angle_beta   90.00
_cell.angle_gamma   90.00
#
_symmetry.space_group_name_H-M   'P 1'
#
loop_
_entity.id
_entity.type
_entity.pdbx_description
1 polymer ?
#
loop_
_entity_poly.entity_id
_entity_poly.type
_entity_poly.pdbx_seq_one_letter_code
_entity_poly.pdbx_strand_id
1 'polypeptide(L)'
;MPEVNQASFCYPPQFPEQGRLPSRAGQVHQNIRRQSQQERDYHDSLCVAAGRRVLAPCSKTLHISLFFDGTGNNLNNDLYLSDPKHPTNIARLFRASIGEGHAGGTAHSRQAQHLTDAAGVGNGQYFKYYMPGVGTPFPEVGDLNYSALGLATAAFGEERINWGLMMIIDALRRTLALPRLDDASLQAAVKAMGAPAGFEGSIGASFRRHQYEKQLGALAKPLRVALTQPSPGWPKLLGVRLYVYGFSRGAAAARAFVSWLNELSSPTESQPALSLGDLKLPISIEYLGLLDTVASVGLAHAVPGADGHMSWADGTQELPTSSLVKRCLHIIASHEQRLCFPLDSIRREGGGYPANSVEVLYPGMHS
;
A
#
# COMPACT_ATOMS: atom_id res chain seq x y z
N MET A 1 -33.31 -5.69 3.77
CA MET A 1 -32.02 -4.98 3.60
C MET A 1 -31.74 -4.22 4.88
N PRO A 2 -30.53 -4.33 5.45
CA PRO A 2 -30.14 -3.51 6.60
C PRO A 2 -30.17 -2.02 6.24
N GLU A 3 -30.46 -1.17 7.22
CA GLU A 3 -30.51 0.28 7.06
C GLU A 3 -29.12 0.83 6.69
N VAL A 4 -29.03 1.58 5.59
CA VAL A 4 -27.76 2.13 5.11
C VAL A 4 -27.42 3.40 5.88
N ASN A 5 -26.28 3.41 6.56
CA ASN A 5 -25.76 4.63 7.16
C ASN A 5 -25.16 5.53 6.06
N GLN A 6 -25.91 6.54 5.64
CA GLN A 6 -25.54 7.45 4.54
C GLN A 6 -24.42 8.44 4.89
N ALA A 7 -24.00 8.58 6.15
CA ALA A 7 -23.04 9.63 6.55
C ALA A 7 -21.65 9.51 5.89
N SER A 8 -21.29 8.31 5.45
CA SER A 8 -19.99 8.01 4.83
C SER A 8 -20.07 7.78 3.31
N PHE A 9 -21.24 8.02 2.69
CA PHE A 9 -21.45 7.90 1.26
C PHE A 9 -21.94 9.23 0.69
N CYS A 10 -21.27 9.78 -0.33
CA CYS A 10 -21.66 11.07 -0.88
C CYS A 10 -21.36 11.23 -2.38
N TYR A 11 -21.97 12.24 -2.98
CA TYR A 11 -21.56 12.74 -4.29
C TYR A 11 -20.26 13.55 -4.19
N PRO A 12 -19.50 13.67 -5.29
CA PRO A 12 -18.30 14.50 -5.32
C PRO A 12 -18.62 15.93 -4.91
N PRO A 13 -17.80 16.55 -4.04
CA PRO A 13 -17.92 17.98 -3.81
C PRO A 13 -17.59 18.74 -5.10
N GLN A 14 -18.22 19.90 -5.28
CA GLN A 14 -17.94 20.77 -6.43
C GLN A 14 -16.42 20.94 -6.62
N PHE A 15 -15.97 20.81 -7.86
CA PHE A 15 -14.57 21.01 -8.18
C PHE A 15 -14.25 22.52 -8.12
N PRO A 16 -13.32 22.94 -7.26
CA PRO A 16 -13.00 24.36 -7.10
C PRO A 16 -12.30 24.91 -8.36
N GLU A 17 -12.63 26.14 -8.76
CA GLU A 17 -12.05 26.80 -9.95
C GLU A 17 -10.52 26.86 -9.89
N GLN A 18 -9.96 27.12 -8.69
CA GLN A 18 -8.52 27.17 -8.45
C GLN A 18 -7.83 25.79 -8.43
N GLY A 19 -8.58 24.70 -8.59
CA GLY A 19 -8.09 23.34 -8.44
C GLY A 19 -7.83 22.93 -6.98
N ARG A 20 -7.32 21.70 -6.80
CA ARG A 20 -7.08 21.10 -5.46
C ARG A 20 -5.60 21.01 -5.09
N LEU A 21 -4.70 21.41 -5.98
CA LEU A 21 -3.26 21.44 -5.68
C LEU A 21 -2.94 22.57 -4.70
N PRO A 22 -1.94 22.40 -3.81
CA PRO A 22 -1.59 23.43 -2.84
C PRO A 22 -1.17 24.71 -3.56
N SER A 23 -1.86 25.81 -3.25
CA SER A 23 -1.60 27.14 -3.83
C SER A 23 -0.96 28.09 -2.82
N ARG A 24 -0.87 27.70 -1.54
CA ARG A 24 -0.31 28.50 -0.45
C ARG A 24 0.73 27.73 0.35
N ALA A 25 1.83 28.39 0.70
CA ALA A 25 2.89 27.80 1.55
C ALA A 25 2.36 27.24 2.89
N GLY A 26 1.32 27.86 3.46
CA GLY A 26 0.69 27.37 4.70
C GLY A 26 0.11 25.95 4.59
N GLN A 27 -0.44 25.57 3.43
CA GLN A 27 -0.96 24.21 3.20
C GLN A 27 0.19 23.19 3.18
N VAL A 28 1.31 23.55 2.55
CA VAL A 28 2.54 22.75 2.52
C VAL A 28 3.10 22.59 3.93
N HIS A 29 3.22 23.67 4.70
CA HIS A 29 3.68 23.62 6.09
C HIS A 29 2.78 22.75 6.98
N GLN A 30 1.46 22.78 6.79
CA GLN A 30 0.55 21.93 7.55
C GLN A 30 0.76 20.44 7.24
N ASN A 31 1.02 20.10 5.97
CA ASN A 31 1.34 18.74 5.56
C ASN A 31 2.69 18.27 6.15
N ILE A 32 3.75 19.09 6.06
CA ILE A 32 5.06 18.81 6.66
C ILE A 32 4.94 18.61 8.18
N ARG A 33 4.13 19.45 8.85
CA ARG A 33 3.85 19.25 10.27
C ARG A 33 3.21 17.88 10.51
N ARG A 34 2.18 17.49 9.75
CA ARG A 34 1.55 16.18 9.95
C ARG A 34 2.52 15.01 9.76
N GLN A 35 3.40 15.09 8.76
CA GLN A 35 4.44 14.07 8.51
C GLN A 35 5.35 13.90 9.73
N SER A 36 5.89 15.01 10.25
CA SER A 36 6.80 15.04 11.40
C SER A 36 6.09 14.98 12.78
N GLN A 37 4.79 14.65 12.84
CA GLN A 37 4.04 14.62 14.09
C GLN A 37 4.62 13.64 15.11
N GLN A 38 4.98 12.43 14.67
CA GLN A 38 5.50 11.39 15.58
C GLN A 38 6.86 11.75 16.16
N GLU A 39 7.73 12.40 15.39
CA GLU A 39 9.03 12.90 15.86
C GLU A 39 8.86 14.02 16.88
N ARG A 40 7.87 14.91 16.68
CA ARG A 40 7.53 15.93 17.66
C ARG A 40 6.92 15.34 18.93
N ASP A 41 5.98 14.41 18.80
CA ASP A 41 5.37 13.73 19.96
C ASP A 41 6.44 13.01 20.80
N TYR A 42 7.40 12.38 20.13
CA TYR A 42 8.55 11.78 20.80
C TYR A 42 9.41 12.82 21.52
N HIS A 43 9.77 13.93 20.86
CA HIS A 43 10.51 15.02 21.49
C HIS A 43 9.77 15.61 22.69
N ASP A 44 8.46 15.82 22.58
CA ASP A 44 7.61 16.33 23.66
C ASP A 44 7.59 15.36 24.84
N SER A 45 7.45 14.05 24.58
CA SER A 45 7.53 13.02 25.64
C SER A 45 8.85 13.04 26.40
N LEU A 46 9.98 13.28 25.72
CA LEU A 46 11.28 13.41 26.36
C LEU A 46 11.38 14.69 27.20
N CYS A 47 10.79 15.79 26.71
CA CYS A 47 10.74 17.04 27.45
C CYS A 47 9.91 16.90 28.74
N VAL A 48 8.75 16.24 28.64
CA VAL A 48 7.89 15.94 29.79
C VAL A 48 8.63 15.07 30.80
N ALA A 49 9.28 13.99 30.35
CA ALA A 49 10.04 13.09 31.22
C ALA A 49 11.22 13.80 31.92
N ALA A 50 11.84 14.78 31.27
CA ALA A 50 12.94 15.57 31.84
C ALA A 50 12.49 16.77 32.69
N GLY A 51 11.19 17.08 32.73
CA GLY A 51 10.65 18.28 33.39
C GLY A 51 11.12 19.61 32.78
N ARG A 52 11.71 19.58 31.57
CA ARG A 52 12.25 20.75 30.87
C ARG A 52 12.36 20.48 29.38
N ARG A 53 12.46 21.53 28.57
CA ARG A 53 12.77 21.36 27.15
C ARG A 53 14.17 20.78 26.97
N VAL A 54 14.25 19.62 26.33
CA VAL A 54 15.52 18.97 25.97
C VAL A 54 15.88 19.25 24.51
N LEU A 55 17.13 18.98 24.13
CA LEU A 55 17.53 19.00 22.71
C LEU A 55 16.71 17.97 21.93
N ALA A 56 16.32 18.32 20.70
CA ALA A 56 15.61 17.40 19.83
C ALA A 56 16.50 16.18 19.55
N PRO A 57 16.04 14.95 19.82
CA PRO A 57 16.82 13.75 19.52
C PRO A 57 16.92 13.54 18.01
N CYS A 58 17.98 12.89 17.56
CA CYS A 58 18.01 12.36 16.20
C CYS A 58 17.01 11.19 16.13
N SER A 59 15.87 11.41 15.50
CA SER A 59 14.82 10.41 15.34
C SER A 59 14.18 10.55 13.96
N LYS A 60 13.60 9.46 13.46
CA LYS A 60 12.92 9.44 12.17
C LYS A 60 11.73 8.49 12.17
N THR A 61 10.68 8.89 11.48
CA THR A 61 9.59 8.01 11.03
C THR A 61 9.78 7.68 9.56
N LEU A 62 9.52 6.43 9.17
CA LEU A 62 9.54 6.05 7.75
C LEU A 62 8.17 6.29 7.12
N HIS A 63 8.16 6.86 5.94
CA HIS A 63 6.98 7.13 5.12
C HIS A 63 7.07 6.32 3.84
N ILE A 64 6.20 5.33 3.65
CA ILE A 64 6.24 4.42 2.51
C ILE A 64 4.94 4.55 1.72
N SER A 65 5.05 4.89 0.44
CA SER A 65 3.91 4.98 -0.47
C SER A 65 3.87 3.78 -1.41
N LEU A 66 2.73 3.09 -1.50
CA LEU A 66 2.52 1.88 -2.28
C LEU A 66 1.42 2.11 -3.32
N PHE A 67 1.69 1.82 -4.58
CA PHE A 67 0.81 2.13 -5.71
C PHE A 67 0.49 0.87 -6.51
N PHE A 68 -0.71 0.31 -6.34
CA PHE A 68 -1.20 -0.87 -7.05
C PHE A 68 -2.04 -0.47 -8.27
N ASP A 69 -1.52 -0.63 -9.48
CA ASP A 69 -2.20 -0.15 -10.69
C ASP A 69 -3.31 -1.09 -11.19
N GLY A 70 -4.16 -0.56 -12.07
CA GLY A 70 -5.30 -1.26 -12.65
C GLY A 70 -4.92 -2.34 -13.65
N THR A 71 -5.87 -3.22 -13.98
CA THR A 71 -5.61 -4.35 -14.88
C THR A 71 -5.24 -3.90 -16.27
N GLY A 72 -4.18 -4.47 -16.82
CA GLY A 72 -3.63 -4.04 -18.11
C GLY A 72 -2.86 -2.72 -18.08
N ASN A 73 -2.70 -2.08 -16.91
CA ASN A 73 -1.95 -0.84 -16.77
C ASN A 73 -0.51 -1.08 -16.33
N ASN A 74 0.41 -0.38 -16.98
CA ASN A 74 1.84 -0.48 -16.70
C ASN A 74 2.50 0.87 -16.92
N LEU A 75 3.07 1.46 -15.87
CA LEU A 75 3.67 2.80 -15.89
C LEU A 75 4.66 3.00 -17.03
N ASN A 76 5.55 2.02 -17.30
CA ASN A 76 6.54 2.19 -18.37
C ASN A 76 5.87 2.21 -19.74
N ASN A 77 4.95 1.28 -19.98
CA ASN A 77 4.19 1.24 -21.22
C ASN A 77 3.35 2.51 -21.41
N ASP A 78 2.52 2.83 -20.43
CA ASP A 78 1.45 3.84 -20.53
C ASP A 78 1.99 5.27 -20.55
N LEU A 79 3.21 5.47 -20.04
CA LEU A 79 3.88 6.77 -20.01
C LEU A 79 4.85 6.99 -21.17
N TYR A 80 5.56 5.94 -21.59
CA TYR A 80 6.68 6.08 -22.53
C TYR A 80 6.49 5.39 -23.87
N LEU A 81 5.74 4.28 -23.93
CA LEU A 81 5.66 3.44 -25.12
C LEU A 81 4.32 3.55 -25.85
N SER A 82 3.21 3.75 -25.13
CA SER A 82 1.89 3.81 -25.74
C SER A 82 1.64 5.13 -26.46
N ASP A 83 0.87 5.05 -27.55
CA ASP A 83 0.39 6.21 -28.31
C ASP A 83 -1.11 6.03 -28.60
N PRO A 84 -2.00 6.87 -28.05
CA PRO A 84 -1.70 7.98 -27.14
C PRO A 84 -1.22 7.50 -25.75
N LYS A 85 -0.41 8.33 -25.08
CA LYS A 85 -0.01 8.09 -23.68
C LYS A 85 -1.23 8.17 -22.76
N HIS A 86 -1.37 7.19 -21.87
CA HIS A 86 -2.55 7.04 -21.01
C HIS A 86 -2.20 6.56 -19.59
N PRO A 87 -1.32 7.25 -18.85
CA PRO A 87 -0.98 6.85 -17.49
C PRO A 87 -2.21 7.01 -16.57
N THR A 88 -2.47 5.99 -15.76
CA THR A 88 -3.56 5.98 -14.77
C THR A 88 -3.37 7.04 -13.69
N ASN A 89 -4.41 7.30 -12.90
CA ASN A 89 -4.28 8.16 -11.72
C ASN A 89 -3.31 7.58 -10.67
N ILE A 90 -3.16 6.25 -10.59
CA ILE A 90 -2.18 5.61 -9.71
C ILE A 90 -0.76 5.90 -10.17
N ALA A 91 -0.48 5.75 -11.48
CA ALA A 91 0.79 6.13 -12.09
C ALA A 91 1.10 7.63 -11.89
N ARG A 92 0.10 8.51 -12.02
CA ARG A 92 0.25 9.95 -11.79
C ARG A 92 0.57 10.27 -10.32
N LEU A 93 -0.12 9.64 -9.38
CA LEU A 93 0.14 9.82 -7.95
C LEU A 93 1.53 9.32 -7.56
N PHE A 94 1.98 8.18 -8.09
CA PHE A 94 3.33 7.66 -7.89
C PHE A 94 4.39 8.68 -8.33
N ARG A 95 4.23 9.26 -9.53
CA ARG A 95 5.15 10.28 -10.05
C ARG A 95 5.15 11.56 -9.23
N ALA A 96 4.00 11.96 -8.69
CA ALA A 96 3.86 13.13 -7.84
C ALA A 96 4.33 12.90 -6.40
N SER A 97 4.59 11.65 -6.01
CA SER A 97 5.00 11.30 -4.65
C SER A 97 6.51 11.39 -4.48
N ILE A 98 6.92 11.84 -3.29
CA ILE A 98 8.32 11.87 -2.87
C ILE A 98 8.78 10.48 -2.43
N GLY A 99 10.06 10.20 -2.65
CA GLY A 99 10.73 9.04 -2.09
C GLY A 99 11.66 8.34 -3.07
N GLU A 100 12.71 7.75 -2.50
CA GLU A 100 13.47 6.71 -3.18
C GLU A 100 12.62 5.43 -3.29
N GLY A 101 13.11 4.40 -3.98
CA GLY A 101 12.42 3.11 -4.00
C GLY A 101 12.55 2.40 -5.33
N HIS A 102 11.44 1.87 -5.83
CA HIS A 102 11.44 1.03 -7.02
C HIS A 102 10.12 1.09 -7.79
N ALA A 103 10.18 1.26 -9.11
CA ALA A 103 9.03 1.10 -9.99
C ALA A 103 9.06 -0.28 -10.64
N GLY A 104 8.14 -1.15 -10.23
CA GLY A 104 8.06 -2.52 -10.73
C GLY A 104 7.83 -2.59 -12.24
N GLY A 105 8.42 -3.58 -12.90
CA GLY A 105 8.28 -3.75 -14.35
C GLY A 105 9.04 -2.73 -15.20
N THR A 106 9.88 -1.88 -14.60
CA THR A 106 10.58 -0.80 -15.32
C THR A 106 12.10 -0.99 -15.41
N ALA A 107 12.65 -2.08 -14.87
CA ALA A 107 14.09 -2.32 -14.79
C ALA A 107 14.83 -2.28 -16.14
N HIS A 108 14.14 -2.60 -17.25
CA HIS A 108 14.70 -2.58 -18.60
C HIS A 108 14.73 -1.17 -19.23
N SER A 109 14.09 -0.19 -18.60
CA SER A 109 13.90 1.17 -19.14
C SER A 109 14.89 2.14 -18.51
N ARG A 110 15.73 2.79 -19.32
CA ARG A 110 16.67 3.82 -18.81
C ARG A 110 15.91 5.02 -18.24
N GLN A 111 14.73 5.32 -18.77
CA GLN A 111 13.86 6.38 -18.29
C GLN A 111 13.32 6.10 -16.87
N ALA A 112 13.35 4.84 -16.42
CA ALA A 112 12.93 4.47 -15.08
C ALA A 112 13.79 5.07 -13.97
N GLN A 113 15.05 5.44 -14.27
CA GLN A 113 15.97 6.05 -13.30
C GLN A 113 15.48 7.40 -12.77
N HIS A 114 14.55 8.05 -13.48
CA HIS A 114 13.96 9.34 -13.08
C HIS A 114 12.56 9.20 -12.47
N LEU A 115 12.08 7.97 -12.25
CA LEU A 115 10.77 7.72 -11.63
C LEU A 115 10.82 7.82 -10.11
N THR A 116 11.99 7.63 -9.51
CA THR A 116 12.23 7.70 -8.06
C THR A 116 13.24 8.76 -7.71
N ASP A 117 13.19 9.23 -6.46
CA ASP A 117 14.14 10.22 -5.97
C ASP A 117 15.48 9.53 -5.63
N ALA A 118 16.55 10.32 -5.61
CA ALA A 118 17.87 9.83 -5.21
C ALA A 118 17.87 9.36 -3.74
N ALA A 119 18.77 8.42 -3.42
CA ALA A 119 18.94 7.93 -2.06
C ALA A 119 19.25 9.08 -1.08
N GLY A 120 18.62 9.08 0.08
CA GLY A 120 18.81 10.10 1.12
C GLY A 120 17.95 11.37 0.97
N VAL A 121 17.16 11.51 -0.10
CA VAL A 121 16.19 12.60 -0.22
C VAL A 121 15.23 12.62 0.98
N GLY A 122 14.96 13.82 1.51
CA GLY A 122 14.13 14.00 2.70
C GLY A 122 14.66 13.25 3.92
N ASN A 123 15.98 13.32 4.17
CA ASN A 123 16.68 12.63 5.26
C ASN A 123 16.56 11.09 5.22
N GLY A 124 16.30 10.51 4.04
CA GLY A 124 16.11 9.07 3.87
C GLY A 124 14.88 8.53 4.60
N GLN A 125 13.83 9.34 4.70
CA GLN A 125 12.58 8.97 5.39
C GLN A 125 11.49 8.51 4.43
N TYR A 126 11.58 8.86 3.14
CA TYR A 126 10.50 8.69 2.18
C TYR A 126 10.83 7.61 1.14
N PHE A 127 9.90 6.68 0.99
CA PHE A 127 9.98 5.58 0.04
C PHE A 127 8.70 5.53 -0.80
N LYS A 128 8.82 5.15 -2.06
CA LYS A 128 7.68 4.91 -2.95
C LYS A 128 7.91 3.70 -3.85
N TYR A 129 6.86 2.90 -4.00
CA TYR A 129 6.91 1.67 -4.78
C TYR A 129 5.68 1.54 -5.67
N TYR A 130 5.92 1.28 -6.95
CA TYR A 130 4.87 1.09 -7.94
C TYR A 130 4.78 -0.39 -8.34
N MET A 131 3.57 -0.92 -8.32
CA MET A 131 3.23 -2.29 -8.70
C MET A 131 2.37 -2.23 -9.96
N PRO A 132 2.86 -2.74 -11.10
CA PRO A 132 2.08 -2.74 -12.34
C PRO A 132 0.86 -3.64 -12.20
N GLY A 133 -0.15 -3.36 -13.02
CA GLY A 133 -1.39 -4.11 -13.07
C GLY A 133 -1.22 -5.57 -13.44
N VAL A 134 -2.13 -6.42 -12.97
CA VAL A 134 -2.25 -7.80 -13.45
C VAL A 134 -2.49 -7.83 -14.97
N GLY A 135 -1.94 -8.86 -15.62
CA GLY A 135 -1.96 -8.99 -17.09
C GLY A 135 -0.93 -8.15 -17.84
N THR A 136 -0.04 -7.46 -17.12
CA THR A 136 1.14 -6.76 -17.68
C THR A 136 2.44 -7.30 -17.11
N PRO A 137 3.59 -7.16 -17.81
CA PRO A 137 4.86 -7.66 -17.32
C PRO A 137 5.27 -7.07 -15.97
N PHE A 138 5.65 -7.96 -15.05
CA PHE A 138 6.29 -7.66 -13.78
C PHE A 138 7.40 -8.70 -13.48
N PRO A 139 8.60 -8.57 -14.07
CA PRO A 139 9.66 -9.56 -13.97
C PRO A 139 10.11 -9.87 -12.55
N GLU A 140 10.04 -8.89 -11.64
CA GLU A 140 10.41 -9.02 -10.22
C GLU A 140 9.58 -10.09 -9.48
N VAL A 141 8.40 -10.43 -10.00
CA VAL A 141 7.57 -11.53 -9.48
C VAL A 141 7.52 -12.75 -10.42
N GLY A 142 8.21 -12.69 -11.56
CA GLY A 142 8.21 -13.74 -12.58
C GLY A 142 7.09 -13.66 -13.60
N ASP A 143 6.33 -12.56 -13.62
CA ASP A 143 5.31 -12.30 -14.63
C ASP A 143 5.98 -11.63 -15.85
N LEU A 144 6.29 -12.39 -16.90
CA LEU A 144 7.19 -11.92 -17.96
C LEU A 144 6.47 -11.27 -19.15
N ASN A 145 5.18 -11.51 -19.31
CA ASN A 145 4.48 -11.21 -20.56
C ASN A 145 3.14 -10.51 -20.32
N TYR A 146 2.72 -9.71 -21.30
CA TYR A 146 1.30 -9.41 -21.44
C TYR A 146 0.53 -10.70 -21.68
N SER A 147 -0.52 -10.94 -20.92
CA SER A 147 -1.25 -12.20 -20.97
C SER A 147 -2.75 -11.96 -20.93
N ALA A 148 -3.45 -12.35 -21.99
CA ALA A 148 -4.92 -12.31 -22.03
C ALA A 148 -5.53 -13.20 -20.94
N LEU A 149 -4.90 -14.35 -20.66
CA LEU A 149 -5.29 -15.21 -19.55
C LEU A 149 -5.03 -14.53 -18.20
N GLY A 150 -3.88 -13.86 -18.03
CA GLY A 150 -3.57 -13.09 -16.83
C GLY A 150 -4.52 -11.90 -16.61
N LEU A 151 -4.94 -11.23 -17.69
CA LEU A 151 -6.00 -10.21 -17.65
C LEU A 151 -7.35 -10.81 -17.26
N ALA A 152 -7.70 -12.02 -17.69
CA ALA A 152 -8.98 -12.64 -17.36
C ALA A 152 -9.03 -13.15 -15.91
N THR A 153 -8.00 -13.90 -15.50
CA THR A 153 -7.95 -14.61 -14.22
C THR A 153 -7.30 -13.82 -13.09
N ALA A 154 -6.66 -12.68 -13.40
CA ALA A 154 -5.81 -11.93 -12.48
C ALA A 154 -4.73 -12.80 -11.81
N ALA A 155 -4.17 -13.70 -12.61
CA ALA A 155 -2.94 -14.40 -12.26
C ALA A 155 -1.86 -13.39 -11.83
N PHE A 156 -0.99 -13.83 -10.92
CA PHE A 156 0.06 -13.01 -10.32
C PHE A 156 -0.42 -11.84 -9.43
N GLY A 157 -1.70 -11.84 -9.01
CA GLY A 157 -2.22 -10.84 -8.08
C GLY A 157 -1.70 -11.04 -6.65
N GLU A 158 -1.68 -12.28 -6.13
CA GLU A 158 -1.09 -12.60 -4.83
C GLU A 158 0.39 -12.17 -4.78
N GLU A 159 1.14 -12.47 -5.84
CA GLU A 159 2.57 -12.16 -5.94
C GLU A 159 2.83 -10.66 -5.93
N ARG A 160 1.95 -9.85 -6.57
CA ARG A 160 2.01 -8.38 -6.49
C ARG A 160 1.77 -7.86 -5.07
N ILE A 161 0.82 -8.45 -4.35
CA ILE A 161 0.51 -8.10 -2.96
C ILE A 161 1.68 -8.47 -2.04
N ASN A 162 2.17 -9.70 -2.17
CA ASN A 162 3.33 -10.22 -1.46
C ASN A 162 4.58 -9.37 -1.73
N TRP A 163 4.83 -8.98 -2.98
CA TRP A 163 5.90 -8.06 -3.33
C TRP A 163 5.72 -6.70 -2.62
N GLY A 164 4.49 -6.18 -2.55
CA GLY A 164 4.16 -4.98 -1.77
C GLY A 164 4.51 -5.11 -0.27
N LEU A 165 4.25 -6.27 0.35
CA LEU A 165 4.67 -6.54 1.73
C LEU A 165 6.21 -6.52 1.86
N MET A 166 6.92 -7.13 0.91
CA MET A 166 8.39 -7.11 0.89
C MET A 166 8.98 -5.71 0.70
N MET A 167 8.24 -4.76 0.12
CA MET A 167 8.72 -3.37 0.00
C MET A 167 8.81 -2.66 1.35
N ILE A 168 8.05 -3.09 2.37
CA ILE A 168 8.27 -2.62 3.75
C ILE A 168 9.65 -3.09 4.24
N ILE A 169 10.01 -4.34 3.96
CA ILE A 169 11.33 -4.91 4.32
C ILE A 169 12.46 -4.23 3.52
N ASP A 170 12.25 -3.91 2.24
CA ASP A 170 13.21 -3.15 1.41
C ASP A 170 13.48 -1.76 2.02
N ALA A 171 12.43 -1.01 2.37
CA ALA A 171 12.56 0.30 3.00
C ALA A 171 13.28 0.23 4.36
N LEU A 172 12.99 -0.80 5.17
CA LEU A 172 13.70 -1.04 6.43
C LEU A 172 15.18 -1.38 6.19
N ARG A 173 15.50 -2.26 5.23
CA ARG A 173 16.89 -2.57 4.85
C ARG A 173 17.67 -1.32 4.47
N ARG A 174 17.11 -0.49 3.58
CA ARG A 174 17.72 0.77 3.16
C ARG A 174 17.93 1.73 4.32
N THR A 175 16.91 1.88 5.17
CA THR A 175 16.99 2.72 6.39
C THR A 175 18.10 2.28 7.33
N LEU A 176 18.32 0.97 7.44
CA LEU A 176 19.35 0.34 8.27
C LEU A 176 20.71 0.23 7.55
N ALA A 177 20.89 0.86 6.39
CA ALA A 177 22.08 0.81 5.54
C ALA A 177 22.51 -0.62 5.17
N LEU A 178 21.54 -1.53 5.03
CA LEU A 178 21.73 -2.89 4.55
C LEU A 178 21.50 -2.94 3.03
N PRO A 179 22.17 -3.86 2.32
CA PRO A 179 21.87 -4.08 0.91
C PRO A 179 20.41 -4.51 0.74
N ARG A 180 19.82 -4.14 -0.39
CA ARG A 180 18.52 -4.70 -0.82
C ARG A 180 18.66 -6.20 -1.02
N LEU A 181 17.53 -6.90 -1.02
CA LEU A 181 17.51 -8.24 -1.61
C LEU A 181 17.74 -8.08 -3.11
N ASP A 182 18.60 -8.92 -3.69
CA ASP A 182 18.69 -9.03 -5.14
C ASP A 182 17.39 -9.59 -5.71
N ASP A 183 17.19 -9.43 -7.02
CA ASP A 183 15.95 -9.79 -7.70
C ASP A 183 15.60 -11.27 -7.52
N ALA A 184 16.60 -12.16 -7.55
CA ALA A 184 16.40 -13.60 -7.39
C ALA A 184 15.92 -13.95 -5.97
N SER A 185 16.55 -13.37 -4.95
CA SER A 185 16.22 -13.56 -3.54
C SER A 185 14.85 -12.95 -3.20
N LEU A 186 14.55 -11.78 -3.76
CA LEU A 186 13.24 -11.12 -3.61
C LEU A 186 12.14 -11.96 -4.26
N GLN A 187 12.35 -12.41 -5.50
CA GLN A 187 11.39 -13.27 -6.20
C GLN A 187 11.18 -14.59 -5.45
N ALA A 188 12.25 -15.21 -4.93
CA ALA A 188 12.15 -16.42 -4.11
C ALA A 188 11.37 -16.16 -2.82
N ALA A 189 11.57 -15.02 -2.17
CA ALA A 189 10.80 -14.64 -0.98
C ALA A 189 9.31 -14.40 -1.31
N VAL A 190 9.01 -13.76 -2.44
CA VAL A 190 7.64 -13.58 -2.93
C VAL A 190 6.95 -14.91 -3.17
N LYS A 191 7.61 -15.84 -3.85
CA LYS A 191 7.10 -17.20 -4.09
C LYS A 191 6.88 -17.98 -2.79
N ALA A 192 7.81 -17.88 -1.85
CA ALA A 192 7.73 -18.58 -0.57
C ALA A 192 6.63 -18.05 0.37
N MET A 193 6.09 -16.86 0.11
CA MET A 193 4.90 -16.35 0.81
C MET A 193 3.60 -16.95 0.27
N GLY A 194 3.56 -17.37 -1.00
CA GLY A 194 2.42 -18.09 -1.58
C GLY A 194 2.35 -19.52 -1.05
N ALA A 195 1.13 -20.03 -0.89
CA ALA A 195 0.93 -21.46 -0.61
C ALA A 195 0.95 -22.27 -1.92
N PRO A 196 1.23 -23.59 -1.84
CA PRO A 196 1.11 -24.47 -3.00
C PRO A 196 -0.29 -24.42 -3.62
N ALA A 197 -0.35 -24.63 -4.93
CA ALA A 197 -1.60 -24.62 -5.68
C ALA A 197 -2.63 -25.59 -5.08
N GLY A 198 -3.86 -25.11 -4.85
CA GLY A 198 -4.95 -25.86 -4.22
C GLY A 198 -5.02 -25.75 -2.69
N PHE A 199 -4.08 -25.05 -2.04
CA PHE A 199 -4.07 -24.83 -0.59
C PHE A 199 -4.05 -23.34 -0.19
N GLU A 200 -4.21 -22.44 -1.17
CA GLU A 200 -4.08 -20.98 -1.00
C GLU A 200 -5.01 -20.44 0.09
N GLY A 201 -6.28 -20.84 0.08
CA GLY A 201 -7.29 -20.39 1.04
C GLY A 201 -7.13 -20.97 2.45
N SER A 202 -6.46 -22.12 2.61
CA SER A 202 -6.40 -22.84 3.89
C SER A 202 -5.15 -22.54 4.71
N ILE A 203 -4.00 -22.40 4.04
CA ILE A 203 -2.69 -22.24 4.72
C ILE A 203 -1.87 -21.07 4.20
N GLY A 204 -2.36 -20.30 3.21
CA GLY A 204 -1.64 -19.15 2.64
C GLY A 204 -1.17 -18.15 3.70
N ALA A 205 -2.03 -17.82 4.67
CA ALA A 205 -1.68 -16.89 5.76
C ALA A 205 -0.47 -17.37 6.59
N SER A 206 -0.35 -18.68 6.83
CA SER A 206 0.77 -19.27 7.57
C SER A 206 2.09 -19.20 6.79
N PHE A 207 2.05 -19.45 5.48
CA PHE A 207 3.23 -19.34 4.61
C PHE A 207 3.69 -17.88 4.51
N ARG A 208 2.76 -16.96 4.26
CA ARG A 208 3.02 -15.51 4.26
C ARG A 208 3.66 -15.07 5.57
N ARG A 209 3.04 -15.41 6.71
CA ARG A 209 3.56 -15.06 8.03
C ARG A 209 4.96 -15.60 8.26
N HIS A 210 5.16 -16.91 8.05
CA HIS A 210 6.46 -17.55 8.27
C HIS A 210 7.57 -16.88 7.44
N GLN A 211 7.33 -16.68 6.15
CA GLN A 211 8.33 -16.09 5.28
C GLN A 211 8.55 -14.60 5.58
N TYR A 212 7.50 -13.84 5.89
CA TYR A 212 7.62 -12.43 6.26
C TYR A 212 8.40 -12.26 7.58
N GLU A 213 8.07 -13.06 8.61
CA GLU A 213 8.78 -13.07 9.90
C GLU A 213 10.24 -13.48 9.73
N LYS A 214 10.55 -14.43 8.84
CA LYS A 214 11.94 -14.78 8.50
C LYS A 214 12.70 -13.59 7.91
N GLN A 215 12.10 -12.86 6.98
CA GLN A 215 12.74 -11.69 6.35
C GLN A 215 12.89 -10.52 7.32
N LEU A 216 11.87 -10.26 8.15
CA LEU A 216 11.93 -9.26 9.21
C LEU A 216 12.95 -9.64 10.29
N GLY A 217 13.01 -10.92 10.66
CA GLY A 217 13.94 -11.46 11.65
C GLY A 217 15.41 -11.36 11.25
N ALA A 218 15.71 -11.40 9.94
CA ALA A 218 17.04 -11.09 9.44
C ALA A 218 17.51 -9.66 9.79
N LEU A 219 16.58 -8.75 10.12
CA LEU A 219 16.85 -7.37 10.51
C LEU A 219 16.93 -7.18 12.03
N ALA A 220 16.76 -8.23 12.85
CA ALA A 220 16.56 -8.11 14.31
C ALA A 220 17.65 -7.32 15.03
N LYS A 221 18.93 -7.60 14.74
CA LYS A 221 20.06 -6.91 15.38
C LYS A 221 20.11 -5.41 15.05
N PRO A 222 20.18 -5.00 13.76
CA PRO A 222 20.20 -3.58 13.42
C PRO A 222 18.90 -2.85 13.78
N LEU A 223 17.75 -3.52 13.68
CA LEU A 223 16.47 -2.93 14.06
C LEU A 223 16.38 -2.69 15.57
N ARG A 224 16.93 -3.60 16.41
CA ARG A 224 17.04 -3.38 17.86
C ARG A 224 17.78 -2.08 18.16
N VAL A 225 18.94 -1.88 17.53
CA VAL A 225 19.75 -0.66 17.71
C VAL A 225 18.99 0.59 17.28
N ALA A 226 18.31 0.54 16.13
CA ALA A 226 17.53 1.65 15.61
C ALA A 226 16.32 1.99 16.51
N LEU A 227 15.66 0.99 17.10
CA LEU A 227 14.48 1.20 17.96
C LEU A 227 14.84 1.64 19.37
N THR A 228 15.90 1.10 19.97
CA THR A 228 16.26 1.41 21.37
C THR A 228 17.09 2.67 21.51
N GLN A 229 17.84 3.07 20.47
CA GLN A 229 18.78 4.20 20.52
C GLN A 229 19.78 4.03 21.70
N PRO A 230 20.74 3.10 21.61
CA PRO A 230 21.59 2.73 22.76
C PRO A 230 22.52 3.84 23.24
N SER A 231 22.75 4.88 22.44
CA SER A 231 23.58 6.03 22.83
C SER A 231 23.04 7.32 22.23
N PRO A 232 23.22 8.48 22.90
CA PRO A 232 22.89 9.78 22.33
C PRO A 232 23.54 10.00 20.97
N GLY A 233 22.80 10.55 20.01
CA GLY A 233 23.27 10.82 18.64
C GLY A 233 22.96 9.71 17.62
N TRP A 234 22.63 8.50 18.05
CA TRP A 234 22.14 7.46 17.14
C TRP A 234 20.73 7.77 16.64
N PRO A 235 20.41 7.58 15.35
CA PRO A 235 19.07 7.85 14.83
C PRO A 235 18.08 6.83 15.39
N LYS A 236 17.06 7.31 16.09
CA LYS A 236 15.96 6.47 16.58
C LYS A 236 14.88 6.29 15.51
N LEU A 237 14.56 5.05 15.16
CA LEU A 237 13.40 4.73 14.34
C LEU A 237 12.14 4.72 15.21
N LEU A 238 11.15 5.54 14.87
CA LEU A 238 9.92 5.67 15.65
C LEU A 238 8.78 4.78 15.15
N GLY A 239 8.76 4.46 13.86
CA GLY A 239 7.70 3.66 13.25
C GLY A 239 7.66 3.78 11.73
N VAL A 240 6.66 3.12 11.14
CA VAL A 240 6.39 3.08 9.71
C VAL A 240 4.99 3.61 9.43
N ARG A 241 4.88 4.58 8.53
CA ARG A 241 3.63 5.18 8.06
C ARG A 241 3.45 4.86 6.58
N LEU A 242 2.35 4.20 6.26
CA LEU A 242 2.03 3.75 4.91
C LEU A 242 0.99 4.65 4.25
N TYR A 243 1.14 4.87 2.95
CA TYR A 243 0.18 5.54 2.07
C TYR A 243 -0.09 4.61 0.90
N VAL A 244 -1.27 3.99 0.87
CA VAL A 244 -1.57 2.91 -0.09
C VAL A 244 -2.61 3.41 -1.08
N TYR A 245 -2.34 3.21 -2.36
CA TYR A 245 -3.22 3.63 -3.44
C TYR A 245 -3.47 2.47 -4.38
N GLY A 246 -4.70 2.32 -4.85
CA GLY A 246 -5.03 1.31 -5.85
C GLY A 246 -6.19 1.69 -6.77
N PHE A 247 -6.16 1.17 -7.98
CA PHE A 247 -7.22 1.31 -8.98
C PHE A 247 -7.68 -0.05 -9.49
N SER A 248 -8.99 -0.26 -9.69
CA SER A 248 -9.54 -1.50 -10.26
C SER A 248 -9.15 -2.71 -9.40
N ARG A 249 -8.63 -3.77 -10.01
CA ARG A 249 -8.04 -4.92 -9.31
C ARG A 249 -6.78 -4.55 -8.52
N GLY A 250 -6.10 -3.46 -8.85
CA GLY A 250 -5.07 -2.86 -7.99
C GLY A 250 -5.66 -2.30 -6.69
N ALA A 251 -6.89 -1.77 -6.71
CA ALA A 251 -7.60 -1.39 -5.49
C ALA A 251 -7.98 -2.63 -4.65
N ALA A 252 -8.36 -3.72 -5.31
CA ALA A 252 -8.61 -5.00 -4.62
C ALA A 252 -7.31 -5.56 -4.00
N ALA A 253 -6.19 -5.46 -4.72
CA ALA A 253 -4.87 -5.83 -4.22
C ALA A 253 -4.43 -4.94 -3.04
N ALA A 254 -4.72 -3.64 -3.08
CA ALA A 254 -4.47 -2.73 -1.98
C ALA A 254 -5.28 -3.09 -0.71
N ARG A 255 -6.55 -3.52 -0.87
CA ARG A 255 -7.38 -4.01 0.25
C ARG A 255 -6.86 -5.34 0.80
N ALA A 256 -6.51 -6.27 -0.08
CA ALA A 256 -5.90 -7.53 0.32
C ALA A 256 -4.56 -7.33 1.04
N PHE A 257 -3.72 -6.41 0.56
CA PHE A 257 -2.50 -5.96 1.22
C PHE A 257 -2.79 -5.45 2.64
N VAL A 258 -3.81 -4.59 2.80
CA VAL A 258 -4.22 -4.07 4.12
C VAL A 258 -4.66 -5.20 5.05
N SER A 259 -5.46 -6.15 4.55
CA SER A 259 -5.93 -7.32 5.32
C SER A 259 -4.75 -8.17 5.80
N TRP A 260 -3.85 -8.55 4.89
CA TRP A 260 -2.70 -9.38 5.22
C TRP A 260 -1.70 -8.65 6.11
N LEU A 261 -1.49 -7.35 5.90
CA LEU A 261 -0.67 -6.56 6.81
C LEU A 261 -1.27 -6.52 8.22
N ASN A 262 -2.59 -6.40 8.34
CA ASN A 262 -3.29 -6.44 9.62
C ASN A 262 -3.10 -7.79 10.34
N GLU A 263 -3.14 -8.90 9.60
CA GLU A 263 -2.84 -10.24 10.12
C GLU A 263 -1.39 -10.38 10.61
N LEU A 264 -0.45 -9.62 10.03
CA LEU A 264 0.96 -9.59 10.41
C LEU A 264 1.26 -8.59 11.54
N SER A 265 0.38 -7.62 11.82
CA SER A 265 0.66 -6.47 12.69
C SER A 265 0.03 -6.53 14.08
N SER A 266 -0.01 -7.70 14.73
CA SER A 266 -0.60 -7.91 16.06
C SER A 266 -2.03 -7.33 16.18
N PRO A 267 -3.02 -7.86 15.44
CA PRO A 267 -4.33 -7.21 15.24
C PRO A 267 -5.18 -7.05 16.51
N THR A 268 -4.83 -7.76 17.59
CA THR A 268 -5.51 -7.69 18.89
C THR A 268 -4.99 -6.59 19.80
N GLU A 269 -3.88 -5.94 19.44
CA GLU A 269 -3.32 -4.83 20.21
C GLU A 269 -3.97 -3.49 19.88
N SER A 270 -3.99 -2.58 20.84
CA SER A 270 -4.55 -1.23 20.66
C SER A 270 -3.79 -0.40 19.62
N GLN A 271 -2.49 -0.68 19.44
CA GLN A 271 -1.61 -0.06 18.47
C GLN A 271 -0.97 -1.14 17.58
N PRO A 272 -1.29 -1.16 16.27
CA PRO A 272 -0.70 -2.11 15.33
C PRO A 272 0.82 -1.95 15.27
N ALA A 273 1.50 -3.09 15.34
CA ALA A 273 2.96 -3.13 15.31
C ALA A 273 3.44 -4.43 14.69
N LEU A 274 4.54 -4.35 13.94
CA LEU A 274 5.28 -5.52 13.51
C LEU A 274 6.12 -6.00 14.70
N SER A 275 5.85 -7.22 15.16
CA SER A 275 6.52 -7.80 16.32
C SER A 275 7.76 -8.59 15.90
N LEU A 276 8.84 -8.44 16.64
CA LEU A 276 10.07 -9.19 16.43
C LEU A 276 10.71 -9.55 17.78
N GLY A 277 10.34 -10.70 18.32
CA GLY A 277 10.67 -11.06 19.70
C GLY A 277 10.03 -10.08 20.68
N ASP A 278 10.85 -9.44 21.51
CA ASP A 278 10.48 -8.36 22.44
C ASP A 278 10.34 -6.97 21.78
N LEU A 279 10.71 -6.83 20.51
CA LEU A 279 10.64 -5.56 19.80
C LEU A 279 9.28 -5.36 19.14
N LYS A 280 8.79 -4.13 19.20
CA LYS A 280 7.59 -3.67 18.48
C LYS A 280 7.96 -2.49 17.60
N LEU A 281 7.71 -2.63 16.30
CA LEU A 281 7.82 -1.54 15.33
C LEU A 281 6.41 -1.03 15.02
N PRO A 282 6.00 0.15 15.53
CA PRO A 282 4.68 0.71 15.23
C PRO A 282 4.47 0.87 13.73
N ILE A 283 3.29 0.47 13.25
CA ILE A 283 2.93 0.59 11.83
C ILE A 283 1.50 1.10 11.67
N SER A 284 1.28 1.98 10.71
CA SER A 284 -0.05 2.52 10.39
C SER A 284 -0.21 2.78 8.90
N ILE A 285 -1.44 2.66 8.41
CA ILE A 285 -1.84 3.13 7.09
C ILE A 285 -2.49 4.50 7.29
N GLU A 286 -1.72 5.56 7.06
CA GLU A 286 -2.15 6.94 7.24
C GLU A 286 -3.20 7.34 6.20
N TYR A 287 -3.14 6.74 5.01
CA TYR A 287 -4.11 6.96 3.95
C TYR A 287 -4.23 5.74 3.04
N LEU A 288 -5.46 5.30 2.82
CA LEU A 288 -5.84 4.31 1.81
C LEU A 288 -6.71 4.99 0.73
N GLY A 289 -6.19 5.12 -0.48
CA GLY A 289 -6.88 5.73 -1.62
C GLY A 289 -7.27 4.69 -2.66
N LEU A 290 -8.55 4.41 -2.79
CA LEU A 290 -9.08 3.39 -3.69
C LEU A 290 -9.85 4.07 -4.83
N LEU A 291 -9.64 3.59 -6.04
CA LEU A 291 -10.38 3.98 -7.24
C LEU A 291 -11.08 2.75 -7.80
N ASP A 292 -12.41 2.75 -7.73
CA ASP A 292 -13.34 1.82 -8.37
C ASP A 292 -12.91 0.35 -8.25
N THR A 293 -13.10 -0.23 -7.05
CA THR A 293 -12.52 -1.53 -6.72
C THR A 293 -13.27 -2.63 -7.47
N VAL A 294 -12.52 -3.52 -8.12
CA VAL A 294 -13.06 -4.70 -8.80
C VAL A 294 -12.26 -5.91 -8.33
N ALA A 295 -12.86 -6.80 -7.53
CA ALA A 295 -12.18 -7.97 -6.95
C ALA A 295 -12.36 -9.26 -7.76
N SER A 296 -13.23 -9.24 -8.77
CA SER A 296 -13.69 -10.46 -9.45
C SER A 296 -12.95 -10.81 -10.75
N VAL A 297 -13.05 -12.09 -11.13
CA VAL A 297 -12.54 -12.66 -12.38
C VAL A 297 -13.64 -12.70 -13.44
N GLY A 298 -13.46 -11.97 -14.55
CA GLY A 298 -14.24 -12.12 -15.80
C GLY A 298 -15.75 -12.39 -15.63
N LEU A 299 -16.29 -13.32 -16.44
CA LEU A 299 -17.70 -13.73 -16.42
C LEU A 299 -18.07 -14.61 -15.19
N ALA A 300 -17.29 -14.65 -14.11
CA ALA A 300 -17.63 -15.49 -12.96
C ALA A 300 -18.95 -15.09 -12.29
N HIS A 301 -19.32 -13.80 -12.34
CA HIS A 301 -20.66 -13.33 -11.93
C HIS A 301 -21.80 -13.77 -12.87
N ALA A 302 -21.49 -14.31 -14.06
CA ALA A 302 -22.48 -14.94 -14.94
C ALA A 302 -22.80 -16.40 -14.54
N VAL A 303 -22.11 -16.94 -13.53
CA VAL A 303 -22.35 -18.28 -12.98
C VAL A 303 -23.06 -18.14 -11.62
N PRO A 304 -24.32 -18.62 -11.47
CA PRO A 304 -25.05 -18.52 -10.21
C PRO A 304 -24.34 -19.27 -9.07
N GLY A 305 -24.16 -18.62 -7.92
CA GLY A 305 -23.65 -19.25 -6.68
C GLY A 305 -22.14 -19.12 -6.43
N ALA A 306 -21.41 -18.37 -7.25
CA ALA A 306 -20.01 -18.01 -7.00
C ALA A 306 -19.89 -16.49 -6.84
N ASP A 307 -19.28 -16.03 -5.74
CA ASP A 307 -18.96 -14.60 -5.53
C ASP A 307 -17.96 -14.09 -6.59
N GLY A 308 -17.31 -14.98 -7.32
CA GLY A 308 -16.47 -14.65 -8.48
C GLY A 308 -15.20 -13.87 -8.15
N HIS A 309 -14.89 -13.65 -6.87
CA HIS A 309 -13.64 -13.05 -6.41
C HIS A 309 -12.44 -13.91 -6.77
N MET A 310 -11.31 -13.24 -6.98
CA MET A 310 -10.01 -13.91 -7.10
C MET A 310 -9.67 -14.61 -5.78
N SER A 311 -8.91 -15.70 -5.83
CA SER A 311 -8.52 -16.44 -4.63
C SER A 311 -7.86 -15.57 -3.54
N TRP A 312 -7.07 -14.56 -3.95
CA TRP A 312 -6.43 -13.61 -3.04
C TRP A 312 -7.33 -12.46 -2.59
N ALA A 313 -8.44 -12.23 -3.30
CA ALA A 313 -9.40 -11.18 -3.01
C ALA A 313 -10.56 -11.69 -2.13
N ASP A 314 -10.83 -12.98 -2.18
CA ASP A 314 -11.86 -13.64 -1.37
C ASP A 314 -11.55 -13.49 0.14
N GLY A 315 -12.55 -13.06 0.91
CA GLY A 315 -12.41 -12.77 2.34
C GLY A 315 -11.46 -11.61 2.71
N THR A 316 -10.87 -10.89 1.75
CA THR A 316 -9.86 -9.84 2.02
C THR A 316 -10.29 -8.43 1.60
N GLN A 317 -11.48 -8.30 1.00
CA GLN A 317 -12.01 -7.00 0.60
C GLN A 317 -12.53 -6.19 1.79
N GLU A 318 -13.02 -6.82 2.86
CA GLU A 318 -13.50 -6.07 4.02
C GLU A 318 -12.33 -5.37 4.75
N LEU A 319 -12.43 -4.04 4.95
CA LEU A 319 -11.38 -3.30 5.65
C LEU A 319 -11.33 -3.69 7.14
N PRO A 320 -10.13 -3.82 7.73
CA PRO A 320 -9.97 -4.25 9.12
C PRO A 320 -10.66 -3.30 10.09
N THR A 321 -11.13 -3.84 11.21
CA THR A 321 -11.72 -3.07 12.33
C THR A 321 -10.67 -2.52 13.28
N SER A 322 -9.41 -2.95 13.14
CA SER A 322 -8.29 -2.46 13.93
C SER A 322 -7.99 -0.99 13.63
N SER A 323 -7.13 -0.38 14.45
CA SER A 323 -6.70 1.01 14.25
C SER A 323 -5.61 1.17 13.17
N LEU A 324 -5.35 0.14 12.35
CA LEU A 324 -4.31 0.16 11.31
C LEU A 324 -4.58 1.22 10.24
N VAL A 325 -5.82 1.30 9.74
CA VAL A 325 -6.21 2.29 8.72
C VAL A 325 -6.73 3.55 9.39
N LYS A 326 -6.02 4.67 9.22
CA LYS A 326 -6.40 5.97 9.79
C LYS A 326 -7.41 6.73 8.94
N ARG A 327 -7.38 6.54 7.62
CA ARG A 327 -8.29 7.19 6.66
C ARG A 327 -8.41 6.36 5.38
N CYS A 328 -9.63 6.08 4.92
CA CYS A 328 -9.87 5.48 3.61
C CYS A 328 -10.80 6.33 2.73
N LEU A 329 -10.36 6.69 1.54
CA LEU A 329 -11.22 7.29 0.51
C LEU A 329 -11.38 6.30 -0.63
N HIS A 330 -12.61 5.95 -0.96
CA HIS A 330 -12.94 5.15 -2.14
C HIS A 330 -13.76 5.97 -3.11
N ILE A 331 -13.23 6.22 -4.31
CA ILE A 331 -13.94 6.89 -5.40
C ILE A 331 -14.48 5.81 -6.33
N ILE A 332 -15.78 5.81 -6.62
CA ILE A 332 -16.45 4.79 -7.43
C ILE A 332 -17.12 5.40 -8.66
N ALA A 333 -17.24 4.62 -9.73
CA ALA A 333 -17.84 5.05 -10.99
C ALA A 333 -19.37 4.85 -10.98
N SER A 334 -20.13 5.88 -11.35
CA SER A 334 -21.60 5.83 -11.37
C SER A 334 -22.20 5.21 -12.63
N HIS A 335 -21.44 5.15 -13.73
CA HIS A 335 -21.96 4.71 -15.02
C HIS A 335 -21.38 3.38 -15.49
N GLU A 336 -20.45 2.78 -14.74
CA GLU A 336 -19.89 1.47 -15.11
C GLU A 336 -20.99 0.39 -15.06
N GLN A 337 -21.19 -0.31 -16.18
CA GLN A 337 -22.30 -1.24 -16.39
C GLN A 337 -21.83 -2.61 -16.88
N ARG A 338 -20.53 -2.79 -17.13
CA ARG A 338 -20.01 -4.08 -17.61
C ARG A 338 -20.09 -5.11 -16.49
N LEU A 339 -20.70 -6.26 -16.80
CA LEU A 339 -20.81 -7.38 -15.87
C LEU A 339 -19.45 -7.92 -15.39
N CYS A 340 -18.39 -7.72 -16.17
CA CYS A 340 -17.02 -8.13 -15.81
C CYS A 340 -16.27 -7.10 -14.95
N PHE A 341 -16.90 -5.99 -14.56
CA PHE A 341 -16.38 -4.96 -13.66
C PHE A 341 -17.36 -4.69 -12.50
N PRO A 342 -17.75 -5.70 -11.72
CA PRO A 342 -18.59 -5.47 -10.55
C PRO A 342 -17.82 -4.68 -9.50
N LEU A 343 -18.49 -3.69 -8.91
CA LEU A 343 -17.92 -2.85 -7.87
C LEU A 343 -17.92 -3.58 -6.53
N ASP A 344 -16.75 -3.60 -5.88
CA ASP A 344 -16.60 -3.96 -4.48
C ASP A 344 -16.65 -2.69 -3.61
N SER A 345 -17.82 -2.39 -3.04
CA SER A 345 -17.96 -1.28 -2.09
C SER A 345 -17.12 -1.52 -0.82
N ILE A 346 -16.72 -0.44 -0.14
CA ILE A 346 -16.14 -0.51 1.21
C ILE A 346 -17.22 -0.63 2.31
N ARG A 347 -18.50 -0.65 1.95
CA ARG A 347 -19.62 -0.87 2.88
C ARG A 347 -19.61 -2.31 3.40
N ARG A 348 -19.80 -2.48 4.71
CA ARG A 348 -19.90 -3.79 5.37
C ARG A 348 -21.29 -4.41 5.15
N GLU A 349 -21.40 -5.72 5.37
CA GLU A 349 -22.67 -6.45 5.26
C GLU A 349 -23.79 -5.85 6.11
N GLY A 350 -23.44 -5.34 7.30
CA GLY A 350 -24.38 -4.66 8.21
C GLY A 350 -24.85 -3.27 7.73
N GLY A 351 -24.49 -2.83 6.53
CA GLY A 351 -24.89 -1.54 5.93
C GLY A 351 -24.07 -0.34 6.39
N GLY A 352 -23.18 -0.51 7.37
CA GLY A 352 -22.28 0.51 7.87
C GLY A 352 -20.97 0.63 7.07
N TYR A 353 -20.33 1.78 7.17
CA TYR A 353 -18.99 2.02 6.62
C TYR A 353 -17.92 1.89 7.72
N PRO A 354 -16.69 1.45 7.39
CA PRO A 354 -15.58 1.47 8.33
C PRO A 354 -15.32 2.87 8.87
N ALA A 355 -14.86 2.97 10.12
CA ALA A 355 -14.53 4.25 10.73
C ALA A 355 -13.51 5.03 9.88
N ASN A 356 -13.62 6.36 9.88
CA ASN A 356 -12.75 7.26 9.10
C ASN A 356 -12.70 6.95 7.59
N SER A 357 -13.74 6.31 7.06
CA SER A 357 -13.84 5.93 5.65
C SER A 357 -14.99 6.66 4.96
N VAL A 358 -14.77 7.03 3.70
CA VAL A 358 -15.74 7.72 2.86
C VAL A 358 -15.72 7.09 1.47
N GLU A 359 -16.89 6.79 0.95
CA GLU A 359 -17.10 6.33 -0.42
C GLU A 359 -17.80 7.44 -1.22
N VAL A 360 -17.27 7.76 -2.40
CA VAL A 360 -17.72 8.91 -3.19
C VAL A 360 -18.07 8.48 -4.61
N LEU A 361 -19.33 8.70 -5.01
CA LEU A 361 -19.87 8.30 -6.30
C LEU A 361 -19.60 9.37 -7.37
N TYR A 362 -18.58 9.16 -8.21
CA TYR A 362 -18.20 10.07 -9.30
C TYR A 362 -18.90 9.72 -10.63
N PRO A 363 -19.23 10.72 -11.46
CA PRO A 363 -19.70 10.48 -12.82
C PRO A 363 -18.58 9.89 -13.67
N GLY A 364 -18.92 8.91 -14.50
CA GLY A 364 -17.99 8.29 -15.44
C GLY A 364 -18.10 6.77 -15.45
N MET A 365 -17.38 6.16 -16.38
CA MET A 365 -17.12 4.71 -16.41
C MET A 365 -15.87 4.41 -15.57
N HIS A 366 -15.40 3.16 -15.60
CA HIS A 366 -14.28 2.69 -14.78
C HIS A 366 -12.96 3.49 -14.86
N SER A 367 -12.54 3.96 -16.04
CA SER A 367 -11.19 4.52 -16.29
C SER A 367 -11.16 6.02 -16.54
#